data_AF-A0A8J5MGM6-F1
#
_entry.id   AF-A0A8J5MGM6-F1
#
_cell.length_a   1.000
_cell.length_b   1.000
_cell.length_c   1.000
_cell.angle_alpha   90.00
_cell.angle_beta   90.00
_cell.angle_gamma   90.00
#
_symmetry.space_group_name_H-M   'P 1'
#
loop_
_entity.id
_entity.type
_entity.pdbx_description
1 polymer ?
#
loop_
_entity_poly.entity_id
_entity_poly.type
_entity_poly.pdbx_seq_one_letter_code
_entity_poly.pdbx_strand_id
1 'polypeptide(L)'
;MFEMSRYLLFAFAAATRPRRSCSTVDALSKFREYFLLRLALEPDVVIADHFERMMKGLGTDEKELSAAVIRYHGMQPRVERLYEKMYGRSLEKRIRTDTDANYGDLLITLLYIPTDDCSSSDGNSNINSEKEPETAS
;
A
#
# COMPACT_ATOMS: atom_id res chain seq x y z
N MET A 1 10.20 -49.75 46.90
CA MET A 1 11.20 -48.67 46.74
C MET A 1 11.70 -48.76 45.29
N PHE A 2 10.91 -48.36 44.30
CA PHE A 2 11.06 -47.08 43.60
C PHE A 2 9.80 -46.87 42.72
N GLU A 3 8.72 -46.37 43.30
CA GLU A 3 7.49 -45.96 42.60
C GLU A 3 7.38 -44.43 42.62
N MET A 4 8.38 -43.75 42.06
CA MET A 4 8.42 -42.28 42.00
C MET A 4 8.74 -41.72 40.61
N SER A 5 8.93 -42.58 39.60
CA SER A 5 9.30 -42.10 38.26
C SER A 5 8.11 -41.70 37.38
N ARG A 6 6.86 -42.04 37.74
CA ARG A 6 5.67 -41.71 36.93
C ARG A 6 5.09 -40.30 37.19
N TYR A 7 5.46 -39.64 38.29
CA TYR A 7 4.89 -38.35 38.67
C TYR A 7 5.54 -37.14 37.97
N LEU A 8 6.73 -37.30 37.39
CA LEU A 8 7.41 -36.20 36.68
C LEU A 8 6.99 -36.05 35.20
N LEU A 9 6.32 -37.05 34.61
CA LEU A 9 5.83 -36.97 33.23
C LEU A 9 4.38 -36.47 33.09
N PHE A 10 3.68 -36.21 34.21
CA PHE A 10 2.34 -35.62 34.19
C PHE A 10 2.33 -34.10 34.46
N ALA A 11 3.46 -33.53 34.89
CA ALA A 11 3.58 -32.11 35.24
C ALA A 11 4.20 -31.23 34.12
N PHE A 12 4.80 -31.82 33.07
CA PHE A 12 5.43 -31.04 31.99
C PHE A 12 4.52 -30.80 30.76
N ALA A 13 3.38 -31.47 30.67
CA ALA A 13 2.43 -31.31 29.57
C ALA A 13 1.24 -30.36 29.88
N ALA A 14 1.33 -29.57 30.97
CA ALA A 14 0.27 -28.62 31.36
C ALA A 14 0.72 -27.14 31.31
N ALA A 15 1.98 -26.85 30.96
CA ALA A 15 2.54 -25.49 31.06
C ALA A 15 2.66 -24.73 29.72
N THR A 16 2.19 -25.29 28.61
CA THR A 16 2.16 -24.58 27.31
C THR A 16 0.75 -24.54 26.72
N ARG A 17 -0.21 -24.02 27.49
CA ARG A 17 -1.41 -23.42 26.90
C ARG A 17 -1.15 -21.92 26.76
N PRO A 18 -0.77 -21.39 25.58
CA PRO A 18 -0.96 -19.97 25.36
C PRO A 18 -2.46 -19.71 25.37
N ARG A 19 -2.99 -19.29 26.53
CA ARG A 19 -4.21 -18.49 26.56
C ARG A 19 -3.88 -17.19 25.84
N ARG A 20 -4.43 -16.97 24.66
CA ARG A 20 -4.92 -15.64 24.28
C ARG A 20 -6.22 -15.83 23.51
N SER A 21 -7.32 -15.47 24.16
CA SER A 21 -8.50 -14.98 23.46
C SER A 21 -7.99 -13.91 22.50
N CYS A 22 -7.93 -14.24 21.22
CA CYS A 22 -7.62 -13.28 20.18
C CYS A 22 -8.81 -12.31 20.13
N SER A 23 -8.80 -11.29 20.97
CA SER A 23 -9.67 -10.15 20.78
C SER A 23 -9.22 -9.46 19.49
N THR A 24 -10.16 -9.06 18.65
CA THR A 24 -9.92 -8.42 17.35
C THR A 24 -8.95 -7.23 17.41
N VAL A 25 -8.81 -6.60 18.57
CA VAL A 25 -7.84 -5.51 18.85
C VAL A 25 -6.37 -5.97 18.86
N ASP A 26 -6.07 -7.22 19.23
CA ASP A 26 -4.69 -7.76 19.22
C ASP A 26 -4.23 -8.06 17.79
N ALA A 27 -5.16 -8.44 16.91
CA ALA A 27 -4.91 -8.61 15.50
C ALA A 27 -4.67 -7.26 14.79
N LEU A 28 -5.42 -6.22 15.17
CA LEU A 28 -5.26 -4.84 14.67
C LEU A 28 -3.92 -4.21 15.12
N SER A 29 -3.50 -4.42 16.38
CA SER A 29 -2.19 -3.92 16.84
C SER A 29 -1.03 -4.56 16.08
N LYS A 30 -1.12 -5.86 15.80
CA LYS A 30 -0.11 -6.58 15.02
C LYS A 30 -0.09 -6.14 13.56
N PHE A 31 -1.23 -5.77 12.97
CA PHE A 31 -1.32 -5.36 11.56
C PHE A 31 -0.36 -4.20 11.24
N ARG A 32 -0.27 -3.19 12.12
CA ARG A 32 0.63 -2.06 11.94
C ARG A 32 2.11 -2.47 12.06
N GLU A 33 2.45 -3.32 13.00
CA GLU A 33 3.82 -3.86 13.14
C GLU A 33 4.22 -4.73 11.94
N TYR A 34 3.31 -5.58 11.46
CA TYR A 34 3.55 -6.38 10.26
C TYR A 34 3.74 -5.51 9.02
N PHE A 35 2.99 -4.40 8.89
CA PHE A 35 3.19 -3.47 7.79
C PHE A 35 4.59 -2.86 7.80
N LEU A 36 5.07 -2.40 8.96
CA LEU A 36 6.41 -1.82 9.09
C LEU A 36 7.52 -2.83 8.81
N LEU A 37 7.38 -4.06 9.34
CA LEU A 37 8.34 -5.14 9.08
C LEU A 37 8.41 -5.50 7.60
N ARG A 38 7.26 -5.54 6.92
CA ARG A 38 7.19 -5.88 5.49
C ARG A 38 7.72 -4.75 4.61
N LEU A 39 7.43 -3.50 4.97
CA LEU A 39 7.96 -2.30 4.30
C LEU A 39 9.48 -2.25 4.34
N ALA A 40 10.10 -2.73 5.44
CA ALA A 40 11.56 -2.80 5.56
C ALA A 40 12.23 -3.83 4.64
N LEU A 41 11.48 -4.85 4.19
CA LEU A 41 12.02 -5.94 3.36
C LEU A 41 11.80 -5.67 1.88
N GLU A 42 10.56 -5.38 1.48
CA GLU A 42 10.14 -5.20 0.10
C GLU A 42 9.13 -4.04 0.01
N PRO A 43 9.60 -2.79 0.00
CA PRO A 43 8.71 -1.64 0.11
C PRO A 43 7.80 -1.51 -1.11
N ASP A 44 8.31 -1.76 -2.31
CA ASP A 44 7.56 -1.58 -3.56
C ASP A 44 6.32 -2.48 -3.61
N VAL A 45 6.47 -3.76 -3.24
CA VAL A 45 5.39 -4.76 -3.24
C VAL A 45 4.34 -4.39 -2.19
N VAL A 46 4.78 -3.97 -1.01
CA VAL A 46 3.89 -3.62 0.09
C VAL A 46 3.09 -2.35 -0.22
N ILE A 47 3.71 -1.35 -0.84
CA ILE A 47 3.03 -0.13 -1.26
C ILE A 47 1.99 -0.45 -2.34
N ALA A 48 2.32 -1.28 -3.32
CA ALA A 48 1.37 -1.70 -4.35
C ALA A 48 0.17 -2.49 -3.78
N ASP A 49 0.40 -3.41 -2.83
CA ASP A 49 -0.67 -4.11 -2.11
C ASP A 49 -1.49 -3.13 -1.22
N HIS A 50 -0.85 -2.12 -0.64
CA HIS A 50 -1.52 -1.10 0.14
C HIS A 50 -2.48 -0.27 -0.72
N PHE A 51 -2.04 0.18 -1.90
CA PHE A 51 -2.92 0.86 -2.86
C PHE A 51 -4.12 -0.01 -3.25
N GLU A 52 -3.91 -1.29 -3.52
CA GLU A 52 -5.01 -2.19 -3.86
C GLU A 52 -6.02 -2.32 -2.71
N ARG A 53 -5.55 -2.49 -1.47
CA ARG A 53 -6.44 -2.62 -0.29
C ARG A 53 -7.36 -1.42 -0.10
N MET A 54 -6.86 -0.24 -0.41
CA MET A 54 -7.55 1.04 -0.24
C MET A 54 -8.65 1.26 -1.28
N MET A 55 -8.43 0.69 -2.46
CA MET A 55 -9.34 0.73 -3.60
C MET A 55 -10.24 -0.52 -3.64
N LYS A 56 -9.96 -1.53 -2.80
CA LYS A 56 -10.70 -2.80 -2.80
C LYS A 56 -11.91 -2.69 -1.87
N GLY A 57 -13.07 -2.32 -2.42
CA GLY A 57 -14.31 -2.30 -1.67
C GLY A 57 -15.48 -1.62 -2.38
N LEU A 58 -16.60 -1.48 -1.66
CA LEU A 58 -17.77 -0.68 -2.05
C LEU A 58 -17.59 0.82 -1.72
N GLY A 59 -16.34 1.29 -1.73
CA GLY A 59 -15.93 2.64 -1.36
C GLY A 59 -14.41 2.74 -1.28
N THR A 60 -13.89 3.95 -1.42
CA THR A 60 -12.47 4.27 -1.41
C THR A 60 -12.15 5.10 -0.18
N ASP A 61 -11.11 4.72 0.56
CA ASP A 61 -10.62 5.51 1.69
C ASP A 61 -9.76 6.69 1.19
N GLU A 62 -10.40 7.73 0.65
CA GLU A 62 -9.75 8.89 -0.01
C GLU A 62 -8.66 9.54 0.86
N LYS A 63 -8.93 9.69 2.17
CA LYS A 63 -7.98 10.31 3.11
C LYS A 63 -6.69 9.51 3.22
N GLU A 64 -6.81 8.20 3.33
CA GLU A 64 -5.63 7.35 3.36
C GLU A 64 -4.97 7.33 1.96
N LEU A 65 -5.75 7.41 0.87
CA LEU A 65 -5.25 7.25 -0.50
C LEU A 65 -4.37 8.44 -0.88
N SER A 66 -4.86 9.65 -0.67
CA SER A 66 -4.06 10.88 -0.78
C SER A 66 -2.83 10.87 0.11
N ALA A 67 -2.97 10.45 1.37
CA ALA A 67 -1.83 10.35 2.27
C ALA A 67 -0.77 9.36 1.77
N ALA A 68 -1.18 8.24 1.17
CA ALA A 68 -0.28 7.24 0.59
C ALA A 68 0.43 7.80 -0.66
N VAL A 69 -0.29 8.46 -1.57
CA VAL A 69 0.28 9.09 -2.77
C VAL A 69 1.35 10.12 -2.38
N ILE A 70 1.06 11.01 -1.43
CA ILE A 70 2.02 12.01 -0.95
C ILE A 70 3.23 11.33 -0.31
N ARG A 71 3.01 10.33 0.55
CA ARG A 71 4.06 9.66 1.32
C ARG A 71 5.04 8.88 0.44
N TYR A 72 4.56 8.27 -0.63
CA TYR A 72 5.36 7.38 -1.49
C TYR A 72 5.75 8.01 -2.83
N HIS A 73 5.59 9.33 -2.97
CA HIS A 73 5.85 10.09 -4.20
C HIS A 73 7.22 9.77 -4.84
N GLY A 74 8.31 9.72 -4.07
CA GLY A 74 9.64 9.40 -4.62
C GLY A 74 9.82 7.94 -5.07
N MET A 75 8.90 7.04 -4.72
CA MET A 75 8.91 5.62 -5.10
C MET A 75 7.87 5.29 -6.18
N GLN A 76 7.02 6.25 -6.52
CA GLN A 76 5.90 6.12 -7.45
C GLN A 76 6.25 5.43 -8.78
N PRO A 77 7.34 5.79 -9.50
CA PRO A 77 7.63 5.17 -10.80
C PRO A 77 8.02 3.68 -10.70
N ARG A 78 8.60 3.26 -9.57
CA ARG A 78 8.90 1.83 -9.33
C ARG A 78 7.64 1.06 -8.97
N VAL A 79 6.81 1.66 -8.11
CA VAL A 79 5.54 1.09 -7.68
C VAL A 79 4.58 0.93 -8.85
N GLU A 80 4.50 1.89 -9.77
CA GLU A 80 3.61 1.82 -10.93
C GLU A 80 3.94 0.63 -11.84
N ARG A 81 5.23 0.46 -12.18
CA ARG A 81 5.70 -0.69 -12.99
C ARG A 81 5.41 -2.02 -12.30
N LEU A 82 5.62 -2.08 -10.99
CA LEU A 82 5.36 -3.30 -10.21
C LEU A 82 3.86 -3.58 -10.09
N TYR A 83 3.06 -2.54 -9.88
CA TYR A 83 1.60 -2.64 -9.77
C TYR A 83 1.00 -3.17 -11.08
N GLU A 84 1.46 -2.66 -12.23
CA GLU A 84 1.06 -3.18 -13.54
C GLU A 84 1.43 -4.65 -13.71
N LYS A 85 2.62 -5.06 -13.27
CA LYS A 85 3.06 -6.47 -13.30
C LYS A 85 2.21 -7.37 -12.40
N MET A 86 1.77 -6.89 -11.24
CA MET A 86 1.00 -7.70 -10.28
C MET A 86 -0.49 -7.79 -10.62
N TYR A 87 -1.09 -6.69 -11.09
CA TYR A 87 -2.54 -6.59 -11.27
C TYR A 87 -2.99 -6.47 -12.73
N GLY A 88 -2.04 -6.33 -13.68
CA GLY A 88 -2.34 -6.24 -15.11
C GLY A 88 -3.04 -4.95 -15.53
N ARG A 89 -2.99 -3.90 -14.71
CA ARG A 89 -3.61 -2.59 -14.95
C ARG A 89 -2.73 -1.48 -14.41
N SER A 90 -2.72 -0.31 -15.05
CA SER A 90 -1.98 0.85 -14.56
C SER A 90 -2.61 1.39 -13.28
N LEU A 91 -1.75 1.87 -12.38
CA LEU A 91 -2.17 2.47 -11.10
C LEU A 91 -3.01 3.73 -11.35
N GLU A 92 -2.64 4.55 -12.33
CA GLU A 92 -3.38 5.76 -12.72
C GLU A 92 -4.84 5.45 -13.10
N LYS A 93 -5.03 4.49 -14.02
CA LYS A 93 -6.36 4.09 -14.47
C LYS A 93 -7.18 3.51 -13.33
N ARG A 94 -6.52 2.79 -12.42
CA ARG A 94 -7.17 2.22 -11.25
C ARG A 94 -7.72 3.30 -10.33
N ILE A 95 -6.90 4.31 -10.01
CA ILE A 95 -7.31 5.46 -9.19
C ILE A 95 -8.49 6.16 -9.85
N ARG A 96 -8.39 6.48 -11.15
CA ARG A 96 -9.45 7.19 -11.89
C ARG A 96 -10.80 6.49 -11.91
N THR A 97 -10.81 5.16 -11.81
CA THR A 97 -12.05 4.36 -11.84
C THR A 97 -12.75 4.35 -10.48
N ASP A 98 -11.99 4.48 -9.39
CA ASP A 98 -12.48 4.35 -8.01
C ASP A 98 -12.67 5.67 -7.28
N THR A 99 -12.24 6.78 -7.88
CA THR A 99 -12.37 8.13 -7.33
C THR A 99 -13.29 8.99 -8.19
N ASP A 100 -13.90 10.00 -7.56
CA ASP A 100 -14.60 11.07 -8.28
C ASP A 100 -13.67 11.78 -9.27
N ALA A 101 -14.23 12.25 -10.40
CA ALA A 101 -13.46 12.78 -11.52
C ALA A 101 -12.45 13.88 -11.12
N ASN A 102 -12.90 14.92 -10.39
CA ASN A 102 -12.04 16.02 -9.96
C ASN A 102 -10.96 15.59 -8.97
N TYR A 103 -11.28 14.67 -8.07
CA TYR A 103 -10.33 14.17 -7.06
C TYR A 103 -9.30 13.23 -7.67
N GLY A 104 -9.74 12.37 -8.60
CA GLY A 104 -8.86 11.52 -9.40
C GLY A 104 -7.87 12.33 -10.22
N ASP A 105 -8.32 13.38 -10.92
CA ASP A 105 -7.44 14.26 -11.71
C ASP A 105 -6.39 14.96 -10.82
N LEU A 106 -6.75 15.35 -9.59
CA LEU A 106 -5.80 15.89 -8.61
C LEU A 106 -4.75 14.84 -8.19
N LEU A 107 -5.17 13.62 -7.88
CA LEU A 107 -4.24 12.54 -7.51
C LEU A 107 -3.30 12.20 -8.66
N ILE A 108 -3.81 12.13 -9.89
CA ILE A 108 -3.00 11.88 -11.08
C ILE A 108 -1.98 13.01 -11.29
N THR A 109 -2.40 14.26 -11.11
CA THR A 109 -1.48 15.40 -11.17
C THR A 109 -0.36 15.26 -10.15
N LEU A 110 -0.69 14.84 -8.93
CA LEU A 110 0.28 14.58 -7.86
C LEU A 110 1.22 13.41 -8.17
N LEU A 111 0.76 12.39 -8.92
CA LEU A 111 1.61 11.27 -9.35
C LEU A 111 2.73 11.69 -10.32
N TYR A 112 2.45 12.68 -11.17
CA TYR A 112 3.34 13.11 -12.24
C TYR A 112 4.19 14.33 -11.88
N ILE A 113 4.13 14.82 -10.63
CA ILE A 113 5.00 15.93 -10.22
C ILE A 113 6.44 15.44 -10.31
N PRO A 114 7.29 16.08 -11.12
CA PRO A 114 8.69 15.72 -11.17
C PRO A 114 9.30 15.99 -9.80
N THR A 115 9.86 14.97 -9.19
CA THR A 115 10.81 15.15 -8.10
C THR A 115 12.15 15.55 -8.69
N ASP A 116 12.86 16.46 -8.02
CA ASP A 116 14.23 16.87 -8.38
C ASP A 116 15.26 15.75 -8.08
N ASP A 117 14.84 14.50 -8.23
CA ASP A 117 15.67 13.34 -8.02
C ASP A 117 16.65 13.28 -9.19
N CYS A 118 17.96 13.43 -8.91
CA CYS A 118 19.03 13.42 -9.90
C CYS A 118 19.20 12.07 -10.67
N SER A 119 18.20 11.19 -10.68
CA SER A 119 18.20 9.94 -11.46
C SER A 119 17.45 10.13 -12.78
N SER A 120 18.20 10.47 -13.81
CA SER A 120 17.78 10.52 -15.22
C SER A 120 17.02 9.25 -15.61
N SER A 121 15.76 9.38 -15.99
CA SER A 121 15.03 8.35 -16.72
C SER A 121 13.98 9.05 -17.56
N ASP A 122 14.38 9.32 -18.80
CA ASP A 122 13.56 9.93 -19.85
C ASP A 122 12.28 9.10 -20.06
N GLY A 123 11.17 9.61 -19.54
CA GLY A 123 9.82 9.14 -19.80
C GLY A 123 9.07 10.20 -20.59
N ASN A 124 9.13 10.09 -21.91
CA ASN A 124 8.42 10.92 -22.89
C ASN A 124 6.91 10.99 -22.58
N SER A 125 6.45 12.05 -21.91
CA SER A 125 5.06 12.48 -21.94
C SER A 125 4.86 13.30 -23.21
N ASN A 126 4.21 12.67 -24.18
CA ASN A 126 3.79 13.32 -25.41
C ASN A 126 2.69 14.34 -25.06
N ILE A 127 3.11 15.56 -24.72
CA ILE A 127 2.24 16.71 -24.46
C ILE A 127 1.80 17.25 -25.82
N ASN A 128 0.64 16.83 -26.30
CA ASN A 128 -0.09 17.59 -27.30
C ASN A 128 -0.85 18.70 -26.57
N SER A 129 -0.19 19.85 -26.40
CA SER A 129 -0.84 21.11 -26.04
C SER A 129 -0.44 22.20 -27.02
N GLU A 130 -1.29 22.45 -28.00
CA GLU A 130 -1.51 23.75 -28.63
C GLU A 130 -2.88 23.63 -29.31
N LYS A 131 -3.87 24.47 -29.04
CA LYS A 131 -3.78 25.94 -29.00
C LYS A 131 -5.08 26.51 -28.41
N GLU A 132 -4.97 27.35 -27.39
CA GLU A 132 -5.89 28.46 -27.11
C GLU A 132 -5.05 29.75 -27.17
N PRO A 133 -5.63 30.97 -27.17
CA PRO A 133 -6.95 31.44 -27.63
C PRO A 133 -6.81 32.72 -28.51
N GLU A 134 -7.82 33.12 -29.27
CA GLU A 134 -7.93 34.52 -29.71
C GLU A 134 -9.31 35.10 -29.43
N THR A 135 -9.27 36.12 -28.57
CA THR A 135 -10.28 37.05 -28.09
C THR A 135 -10.87 37.96 -29.17
N ALA A 136 -12.15 38.29 -28.98
CA ALA A 136 -12.82 39.56 -29.28
C ALA A 136 -12.84 40.09 -30.73
N SER A 137 -14.03 40.11 -31.32
CA SER A 137 -14.71 41.36 -31.65
C SER A 137 -16.22 41.19 -31.69
#